data_AF-A0A6A6WSC0-F1
#
_entry.id   AF-A0A6A6WSC0-F1
#
_cell.length_a   1.000
_cell.length_b   1.000
_cell.length_c   1.000
_cell.angle_alpha   90.00
_cell.angle_beta   90.00
_cell.angle_gamma   90.00
#
_symmetry.space_group_name_H-M   'P 1'
#
loop_
_entity.id
_entity.type
_entity.pdbx_description
1 polymer ?
#
loop_
_entity_poly.entity_id
_entity_poly.type
_entity_poly.pdbx_seq_one_letter_code
_entity_poly.pdbx_strand_id
1 'polypeptide(L)'
;MSLRPLSQSIEKSAVFSRLGLTDQIYTLMLDEAALGRDRLSSNPANLTPQSRVDTRVQQPYRWDQLSETAKHREILYIVNVASASTRPYFDRGRYNTHVNEENWVARWFLWHSFRYRDNRDHKAQANGGK
;
A
#
# COMPACT_ATOMS: atom_id res chain seq x y z
N MET A 1 15.63 -10.71 12.22
CA MET A 1 16.47 -9.58 11.81
C MET A 1 15.69 -8.74 10.83
N SER A 2 15.49 -7.46 11.11
CA SER A 2 14.78 -6.53 10.23
C SER A 2 15.68 -6.06 9.08
N LEU A 3 15.10 -5.94 7.88
CA LEU A 3 15.77 -5.47 6.68
C LEU A 3 15.74 -3.95 6.64
N ARG A 4 16.84 -3.35 6.15
CA ARG A 4 16.90 -1.89 5.93
C ARG A 4 15.74 -1.42 5.06
N PRO A 5 15.10 -0.29 5.41
CA PRO A 5 13.99 0.25 4.63
C PRO A 5 14.45 0.57 3.22
N LEU A 6 13.66 0.11 2.25
CA LEU A 6 13.85 0.43 0.84
C LEU A 6 12.86 1.50 0.43
N SER A 7 13.25 2.31 -0.55
CA SER A 7 12.33 3.28 -1.14
C SER A 7 11.13 2.58 -1.76
N GLN A 8 9.95 3.18 -1.69
CA GLN A 8 8.76 2.65 -2.35
C GLN A 8 8.92 2.53 -3.88
N SER A 9 9.87 3.28 -4.46
CA SER A 9 10.18 3.27 -5.89
C SER A 9 11.02 2.07 -6.36
N ILE A 10 11.38 1.12 -5.48
CA ILE A 10 12.13 -0.05 -5.92
C ILE A 10 11.27 -0.99 -6.76
N GLU A 11 11.92 -1.67 -7.69
CA GLU A 11 11.30 -2.64 -8.58
C GLU A 11 10.91 -3.95 -7.88
N LYS A 12 9.85 -4.60 -8.40
CA LYS A 12 9.33 -5.90 -7.91
C LYS A 12 10.46 -6.92 -7.75
N SER A 13 11.36 -7.02 -8.74
CA SER A 13 12.47 -7.97 -8.74
C SER A 13 13.42 -7.78 -7.55
N ALA A 14 13.70 -6.54 -7.16
CA ALA A 14 14.54 -6.25 -6.00
C ALA A 14 13.88 -6.68 -4.69
N VAL A 15 12.57 -6.46 -4.54
CA VAL A 15 11.79 -6.93 -3.38
C VAL A 15 11.77 -8.46 -3.31
N PHE A 16 11.51 -9.11 -4.45
CA PHE A 16 11.47 -10.56 -4.55
C PHE A 16 12.78 -11.20 -4.14
N SER A 17 13.90 -10.75 -4.71
CA SER A 17 15.22 -11.26 -4.39
C SER A 17 15.60 -11.02 -2.93
N ARG A 18 15.19 -9.88 -2.36
CA ARG A 18 15.53 -9.50 -0.97
C ARG A 18 14.73 -10.28 0.07
N LEU A 19 13.45 -10.51 -0.19
CA LEU A 19 12.56 -11.22 0.72
C LEU A 19 12.52 -12.73 0.48
N GLY A 20 13.03 -13.20 -0.67
CA GLY A 20 12.88 -14.58 -1.12
C GLY A 20 11.42 -14.94 -1.37
N LEU A 21 10.66 -14.01 -1.97
CA LEU A 21 9.23 -14.21 -2.24
C LEU A 21 9.03 -15.18 -3.40
N THR A 22 8.05 -16.05 -3.25
CA THR A 22 7.46 -16.79 -4.36
C THR A 22 6.30 -15.99 -4.96
N ASP A 23 5.92 -16.28 -6.20
CA ASP A 23 4.80 -15.59 -6.85
C ASP A 23 3.47 -15.80 -6.10
N GLN A 24 3.31 -16.97 -5.45
CA GLN A 24 2.17 -17.28 -4.60
C GLN A 24 2.09 -16.35 -3.38
N ILE A 25 3.18 -16.24 -2.61
CA ILE A 25 3.21 -15.36 -1.43
C ILE A 25 3.06 -13.90 -1.84
N TYR A 26 3.70 -13.50 -2.94
CA TYR A 26 3.55 -12.16 -3.48
C TYR A 26 2.09 -11.81 -3.79
N THR A 27 1.37 -12.73 -4.44
CA THR A 27 -0.04 -12.54 -4.77
C THR A 27 -0.89 -12.41 -3.52
N LEU A 28 -0.63 -13.24 -2.50
CA LEU A 28 -1.30 -13.13 -1.20
C LEU A 28 -1.03 -11.79 -0.52
N MET A 29 0.23 -11.34 -0.46
CA MET A 29 0.57 -10.05 0.14
C MET A 29 -0.04 -8.87 -0.64
N LEU A 30 -0.13 -9.00 -1.96
CA LEU A 30 -0.76 -7.99 -2.80
C LEU A 30 -2.27 -7.92 -2.59
N ASP A 31 -2.94 -9.07 -2.40
CA ASP A 31 -4.35 -9.16 -2.07
C ASP A 31 -4.66 -8.52 -0.71
N GLU A 32 -3.87 -8.85 0.33
CA GLU A 32 -3.98 -8.25 1.65
C GLU A 32 -3.82 -6.71 1.59
N ALA A 33 -2.86 -6.24 0.81
CA ALA A 33 -2.67 -4.81 0.58
C ALA A 33 -3.80 -4.18 -0.26
N ALA A 34 -4.42 -4.91 -1.18
CA ALA A 34 -5.58 -4.45 -1.93
C ALA A 34 -6.82 -4.26 -1.05
N LEU A 35 -7.03 -5.16 -0.09
CA LEU A 35 -8.07 -5.00 0.93
C LEU A 35 -7.83 -3.78 1.82
N GLY A 36 -6.56 -3.53 2.20
CA GLY A 36 -6.20 -2.33 2.94
C GLY A 36 -6.40 -1.05 2.12
N ARG A 37 -6.00 -1.07 0.85
CA ARG A 37 -6.25 0.01 -0.11
C ARG A 37 -7.73 0.34 -0.20
N ASP A 38 -8.59 -0.67 -0.33
CA ASP A 38 -10.03 -0.49 -0.48
C ASP A 38 -10.65 0.22 0.72
N ARG A 39 -10.31 -0.24 1.93
CA ARG A 39 -10.65 0.42 3.21
C ARG A 39 -10.13 1.84 3.28
N LEU A 40 -8.87 2.06 2.90
CA LEU A 40 -8.23 3.36 2.92
C LEU A 40 -8.93 4.34 1.97
N SER A 41 -9.25 3.88 0.75
CA SER A 41 -9.82 4.66 -0.35
C SER A 41 -11.33 4.90 -0.27
N SER A 42 -12.02 4.21 0.64
CA SER A 42 -13.48 4.35 0.83
C SER A 42 -13.84 5.29 1.99
N ASN A 43 -12.89 5.55 2.91
CA ASN A 43 -13.18 6.33 4.11
C ASN A 43 -12.70 7.78 3.98
N PRO A 44 -13.61 8.78 3.95
CA PRO A 44 -13.22 10.20 3.85
C PRO A 44 -12.41 10.67 5.06
N ALA A 45 -12.48 9.96 6.19
CA ALA A 45 -11.65 10.27 7.35
C ALA A 45 -10.15 10.06 7.09
N ASN A 46 -9.77 9.32 6.05
CA ASN A 46 -8.37 9.08 5.73
C ASN A 46 -7.75 10.17 4.83
N LEU A 47 -8.59 11.00 4.22
CA LEU A 47 -8.17 12.10 3.37
C LEU A 47 -7.38 13.17 4.13
N THR A 48 -6.49 13.85 3.42
CA THR A 48 -5.84 15.07 3.91
C THR A 48 -6.88 16.18 4.14
N PRO A 49 -6.61 17.14 5.04
CA PRO A 49 -7.51 18.27 5.27
C PRO A 49 -7.85 19.02 3.98
N GLN A 50 -6.87 19.16 3.08
CA GLN A 50 -7.04 19.81 1.78
C GLN A 50 -7.91 18.99 0.82
N SER A 51 -7.70 17.67 0.74
CA SER A 51 -8.54 16.82 -0.11
C SER A 51 -9.96 16.64 0.43
N ARG A 52 -10.18 16.77 1.75
CA ARG A 52 -11.53 16.71 2.33
C ARG A 52 -12.40 17.91 1.98
N VAL A 53 -11.80 19.09 1.84
CA VAL A 53 -12.55 20.32 1.49
C VAL A 53 -12.76 20.46 -0.02
N ASP A 54 -12.04 19.67 -0.82
CA ASP A 54 -12.15 19.70 -2.27
C ASP A 54 -13.31 18.82 -2.76
N THR A 55 -14.34 19.45 -3.34
CA THR A 55 -15.54 18.78 -3.85
C THR A 55 -15.30 17.95 -5.12
N ARG A 56 -14.12 18.04 -5.74
CA ARG A 56 -13.71 17.22 -6.89
C ARG A 56 -13.13 15.88 -6.44
N VAL A 57 -12.81 15.72 -5.15
CA VAL A 57 -12.28 14.48 -4.60
C VAL A 57 -13.43 13.49 -4.43
N GLN A 58 -13.56 12.59 -5.39
CA GLN A 58 -14.53 11.49 -5.34
C GLN A 58 -13.82 10.18 -5.05
N GLN A 59 -14.52 9.29 -4.36
CA GLN A 59 -14.06 7.92 -4.17
C GLN A 59 -14.01 7.20 -5.53
N PRO A 60 -13.02 6.33 -5.76
CA PRO A 60 -11.95 5.93 -4.84
C PRO A 60 -10.83 6.97 -4.71
N TYR A 61 -10.43 7.27 -3.47
CA TYR A 61 -9.36 8.24 -3.21
C TYR A 61 -7.99 7.75 -3.69
N ARG A 62 -7.18 8.69 -4.21
CA ARG A 62 -5.82 8.45 -4.69
C ARG A 62 -4.81 8.48 -3.53
N TRP A 63 -3.67 7.82 -3.71
CA TRP A 63 -2.59 7.82 -2.71
C TRP A 63 -2.18 9.22 -2.24
N ASP A 64 -2.07 10.18 -3.16
CA ASP A 64 -1.70 11.56 -2.86
C ASP A 64 -2.78 12.34 -2.08
N GLN A 65 -4.03 11.90 -2.13
CA GLN A 65 -5.14 12.54 -1.40
C GLN A 65 -5.24 12.06 0.06
N LEU A 66 -4.53 10.99 0.40
CA LEU A 66 -4.60 10.33 1.70
C LEU A 66 -3.53 10.89 2.64
N SER A 67 -3.91 11.08 3.90
CA SER A 67 -2.99 11.56 4.94
C SER A 67 -1.92 10.52 5.28
N GLU A 68 -0.70 10.98 5.59
CA GLU A 68 0.39 10.08 6.01
C GLU A 68 0.00 9.29 7.27
N THR A 69 -0.74 9.89 8.20
CA THR A 69 -1.28 9.21 9.39
C THR A 69 -2.20 8.05 9.03
N ALA A 70 -3.11 8.25 8.06
CA ALA A 70 -4.01 7.18 7.62
C ALA A 70 -3.25 6.06 6.91
N LYS A 71 -2.30 6.41 6.03
CA LYS A 71 -1.42 5.43 5.37
C LYS A 71 -0.65 4.61 6.40
N HIS A 72 -0.05 5.27 7.37
CA HIS A 72 0.71 4.63 8.44
C HIS A 72 -0.16 3.68 9.27
N ARG A 73 -1.35 4.11 9.68
CA ARG A 73 -2.30 3.26 10.40
C ARG A 73 -2.66 2.01 9.59
N GLU A 74 -2.89 2.17 8.29
CA GLU A 74 -3.26 1.06 7.41
C GLU A 74 -2.09 0.09 7.18
N ILE A 75 -0.87 0.61 7.06
CA ILE A 75 0.36 -0.20 6.98
C ILE A 75 0.46 -1.11 8.20
N LEU A 76 0.30 -0.57 9.41
CA LEU A 76 0.33 -1.35 10.64
C LEU A 76 -0.83 -2.34 10.72
N TYR A 77 -2.02 -1.93 10.27
CA TYR A 77 -3.19 -2.78 10.23
C TYR A 77 -2.97 -3.99 9.31
N ILE A 78 -2.45 -3.80 8.09
CA ILE A 78 -2.13 -4.89 7.15
C ILE A 78 -1.18 -5.90 7.80
N VAL A 79 -0.11 -5.44 8.43
CA VAL A 79 0.85 -6.32 9.12
C VAL A 79 0.17 -7.08 10.27
N ASN A 80 -0.77 -6.43 10.97
CA ASN A 80 -1.48 -7.04 12.10
C ASN A 80 -2.46 -8.12 11.65
N VAL A 81 -3.21 -7.88 10.57
CA VAL A 81 -4.19 -8.83 10.01
C VAL A 81 -3.59 -9.82 9.01
N ALA A 82 -2.30 -9.68 8.68
CA ALA A 82 -1.61 -10.55 7.75
C ALA A 82 -1.68 -12.02 8.18
N SER A 83 -1.94 -12.88 7.21
CA SER A 83 -2.00 -14.33 7.35
C SER A 83 -0.67 -14.89 7.85
N ALA A 84 -0.70 -16.05 8.51
CA ALA A 84 0.48 -16.71 9.06
C ALA A 84 1.58 -16.96 7.99
N SER A 85 1.18 -17.13 6.73
CA SER A 85 2.09 -17.33 5.60
C SER A 85 2.80 -16.04 5.16
N THR A 86 2.14 -14.88 5.21
CA THR A 86 2.66 -13.58 4.71
C THR A 86 3.30 -12.76 5.82
N ARG A 87 2.83 -12.91 7.07
CA ARG A 87 3.34 -12.26 8.28
C ARG A 87 4.87 -12.30 8.46
N PRO A 88 5.59 -13.42 8.27
CA PRO A 88 7.05 -13.44 8.43
C PRO A 88 7.77 -12.53 7.42
N TYR A 89 7.20 -12.30 6.24
CA TYR A 89 7.77 -11.40 5.24
C TYR A 89 7.53 -9.94 5.59
N PHE A 90 6.37 -9.61 6.15
CA PHE A 90 6.11 -8.30 6.71
C PHE A 90 7.00 -8.00 7.92
N ASP A 91 7.21 -8.96 8.82
CA ASP A 91 8.05 -8.75 10.01
C ASP A 91 9.51 -8.41 9.64
N ARG A 92 10.03 -9.01 8.56
CA ARG A 92 11.33 -8.62 7.98
C ARG A 92 11.37 -7.16 7.52
N GLY A 93 10.23 -6.58 7.15
CA GLY A 93 10.09 -5.19 6.73
C GLY A 93 9.93 -4.19 7.86
N ARG A 94 9.82 -4.65 9.11
CA ARG A 94 9.55 -3.82 10.28
C ARG A 94 10.80 -3.01 10.65
N TYR A 95 10.65 -1.72 10.81
CA TYR A 95 11.70 -0.84 11.32
C TYR A 95 11.10 0.18 12.28
N ASN A 96 11.84 0.54 13.32
CA ASN A 96 11.42 1.60 14.22
C ASN A 96 12.05 2.92 13.79
N THR A 97 11.23 3.95 13.66
CA THR A 97 11.70 5.33 13.62
C THR A 97 11.80 5.87 15.05
N HIS A 98 12.28 7.10 15.18
CA HIS A 98 12.35 7.79 16.47
C HIS A 98 10.98 8.06 17.11
N VAL A 99 9.90 7.92 16.34
CA VAL A 99 8.55 8.32 16.75
C VAL A 99 7.55 7.16 16.68
N ASN A 100 7.65 6.31 15.64
CA ASN A 100 6.69 5.21 15.42
C ASN A 100 7.35 3.97 14.80
N GLU A 101 6.70 2.84 15.01
CA GLU A 101 6.96 1.61 14.25
C GLU A 101 6.48 1.75 12.81
N GLU A 102 7.32 1.44 11.84
CA GLU A 102 6.98 1.45 10.43
C GLU A 102 7.28 0.09 9.77
N ASN A 103 6.71 -0.10 8.58
CA ASN A 103 6.93 -1.31 7.80
C ASN A 103 7.07 -0.97 6.31
N TRP A 104 8.30 -1.07 5.80
CA TRP A 104 8.57 -0.69 4.41
C TRP A 104 7.99 -1.70 3.43
N VAL A 105 7.88 -2.98 3.82
CA VAL A 105 7.31 -4.03 2.97
C VAL A 105 5.82 -3.79 2.78
N ALA A 106 5.06 -3.62 3.87
CA ALA A 106 3.64 -3.31 3.79
C ALA A 106 3.38 -1.98 3.08
N ARG A 107 4.20 -0.95 3.33
CA ARG A 107 4.14 0.33 2.59
C ARG A 107 4.33 0.13 1.09
N TRP A 108 5.31 -0.68 0.69
CA TRP A 108 5.60 -0.95 -0.72
C TRP A 108 4.42 -1.67 -1.40
N PHE A 109 3.87 -2.72 -0.79
CA PHE A 109 2.73 -3.45 -1.34
C PHE A 109 1.48 -2.57 -1.45
N LEU A 110 1.19 -1.77 -0.42
CA LEU A 110 0.07 -0.84 -0.41
C LEU A 110 0.21 0.21 -1.53
N TRP A 111 1.37 0.84 -1.65
CA TRP A 111 1.65 1.82 -2.70
C TRP A 111 1.53 1.21 -4.11
N HIS A 112 2.07 0.02 -4.32
CA HIS A 112 1.94 -0.69 -5.59
C HIS A 112 0.48 -1.04 -5.92
N SER A 113 -0.33 -1.38 -4.92
CA SER A 113 -1.76 -1.64 -5.10
C SER A 113 -2.53 -0.41 -5.60
N PHE A 114 -2.17 0.79 -5.12
CA PHE A 114 -2.70 2.06 -5.65
C PHE A 114 -2.25 2.31 -7.10
N ARG A 115 -0.96 2.18 -7.40
CA ARG A 115 -0.40 2.33 -8.75
C ARG A 115 -1.07 1.41 -9.77
N TYR A 116 -1.30 0.16 -9.40
CA TYR A 116 -1.92 -0.81 -10.32
C TYR A 116 -3.39 -0.48 -10.63
N ARG A 117 -4.13 0.09 -9.65
CA ARG A 117 -5.49 0.59 -9.86
C ARG A 117 -5.51 1.81 -10.77
N ASP A 118 -4.69 2.81 -10.45
CA ASP A 118 -4.61 4.07 -11.19
C ASP A 118 -4.26 3.83 -12.67
N ASN A 119 -3.30 2.94 -12.92
CA ASN A 119 -2.92 2.55 -14.28
C ASN A 119 -4.02 1.76 -15.02
N ARG A 120 -4.94 1.09 -14.32
CA ARG A 120 -6.12 0.45 -14.93
C ARG A 120 -7.22 1.47 -15.24
N ASP A 121 -7.46 2.43 -14.35
CA ASP A 121 -8.46 3.50 -14.54
C ASP A 121 -8.09 4.37 -15.76
N HIS A 122 -6.81 4.73 -15.88
CA HIS A 122 -6.28 5.45 -17.03
C HIS A 122 -6.43 4.68 -18.36
N LYS A 123 -6.30 3.34 -18.35
CA LYS A 123 -6.50 2.51 -19.54
C LYS A 123 -7.98 2.31 -19.89
N ALA A 124 -8.87 2.27 -18.90
CA ALA A 124 -10.31 2.19 -19.13
C ALA A 124 -10.85 3.48 -19.76
N GLN A 125 -10.38 4.65 -19.32
CA GLN A 125 -10.72 5.94 -19.94
C GLN A 125 -10.18 6.08 -21.36
N ALA A 126 -8.98 5.54 -21.65
CA ALA A 126 -8.39 5.61 -22.99
C ALA A 126 -9.10 4.73 -24.04
N ASN A 127 -9.84 3.68 -23.63
CA ASN A 127 -10.53 2.75 -24.55
C ASN A 127 -12.05 2.97 -24.62
N GLY A 128 -12.62 3.87 -23.81
CA GLY A 128 -14.07 4.15 -23.77
C GLY A 128 -14.55 5.25 -24.72
N GLY A 129 -13.68 5.80 -25.56
CA GLY A 129 -14.02 6.81 -26.56
C GLY A 129 -14.24 6.19 -27.95
N LYS A 130 -15.37 5.54 -28.17
CA LYS A 130 -15.89 5.24 -29.51
C LYS A 130 -17.40 5.30 -29.54
#